data_AF-A0A5C6PVA1-F1
#
_entry.id   AF-A0A5C6PVA1-F1
#
_cell.length_a   1.000
_cell.length_b   1.000
_cell.length_c   1.000
_cell.angle_alpha   90.00
_cell.angle_beta   90.00
_cell.angle_gamma   90.00
#
_symmetry.space_group_name_H-M   'P 1'
#
loop_
_entity.id
_entity.type
_entity.pdbx_description
1 polymer ?
#
loop_
_entity_poly.entity_id
_entity_poly.type
_entity_poly.pdbx_seq_one_letter_code
_entity_poly.pdbx_strand_id
1 'polypeptide(L)'
;MTDDDVTTKTVQLRRYELAPGVLDDFVAWFASRLVPARTSSGFTIEFAYADRDVEEFTWAVSAPGDAEAFLALEAEYLASEARAAAFAGEPMRVAVSHVRLVEPVL
;
A
#
# COMPACT_ATOMS: atom_id res chain seq x y z
N MET A 1 -25.68 -14.66 -20.24
CA MET A 1 -24.54 -15.06 -19.39
C MET A 1 -23.29 -14.66 -20.17
N THR A 2 -22.83 -13.46 -19.91
CA THR A 2 -21.66 -12.84 -20.52
C THR A 2 -20.77 -12.39 -19.37
N ASP A 3 -19.48 -12.67 -19.51
CA ASP A 3 -18.38 -12.67 -18.54
C ASP A 3 -18.02 -11.29 -17.92
N ASP A 4 -18.96 -10.56 -17.33
CA ASP A 4 -18.71 -9.22 -16.76
C ASP A 4 -18.64 -9.19 -15.21
N ASP A 5 -18.33 -10.32 -14.56
CA ASP A 5 -18.04 -10.37 -13.11
C ASP A 5 -16.53 -10.46 -12.81
N VAL A 6 -15.68 -9.93 -13.70
CA VAL A 6 -14.36 -9.49 -13.23
C VAL A 6 -14.66 -8.34 -12.29
N THR A 7 -14.60 -8.59 -10.99
CA THR A 7 -14.77 -7.58 -9.95
C THR A 7 -13.76 -6.48 -10.24
N THR A 8 -14.19 -5.37 -10.86
CA THR A 8 -13.33 -4.25 -11.21
C THR A 8 -12.60 -3.83 -9.94
N LYS A 9 -11.27 -3.96 -9.91
CA LYS A 9 -10.44 -3.51 -8.80
C LYS A 9 -9.58 -2.34 -9.24
N THR A 10 -9.44 -1.36 -8.36
CA THR A 10 -8.53 -0.24 -8.55
C THR A 10 -7.22 -0.54 -7.85
N VAL A 11 -6.10 -0.31 -8.53
CA VAL A 11 -4.75 -0.56 -8.01
C VAL A 11 -4.03 0.77 -7.82
N GLN A 12 -3.37 0.92 -6.67
CA GLN A 12 -2.44 2.00 -6.38
C GLN A 12 -1.02 1.44 -6.26
N LEU A 13 -0.12 1.93 -7.12
CA LEU A 13 1.31 1.64 -7.04
C LEU A 13 2.00 2.66 -6.15
N ARG A 14 2.80 2.17 -5.22
CA ARG A 14 3.56 2.95 -4.25
C ARG A 14 5.03 2.60 -4.38
N ARG A 15 5.84 3.60 -4.73
CA ARG A 15 7.30 3.48 -4.86
C ARG A 15 7.96 4.46 -3.91
N TYR A 16 8.87 3.98 -3.09
CA TYR A 16 9.52 4.75 -2.04
C TYR A 16 11.03 4.67 -2.17
N GLU A 17 11.70 5.80 -2.04
CA GLU A 17 13.12 5.86 -1.69
C GLU A 17 13.21 5.97 -0.18
N LEU A 18 13.94 5.07 0.47
CA LEU A 18 14.11 5.07 1.92
C LEU A 18 15.38 5.80 2.33
N ALA A 19 15.39 6.30 3.57
CA ALA A 19 16.62 6.78 4.18
C ALA A 19 17.65 5.65 4.29
N PRO A 20 18.97 5.93 4.17
CA PRO A 20 19.99 4.88 4.21
C PRO A 20 19.92 4.01 5.47
N GLY A 21 19.99 2.69 5.29
CA GLY A 21 20.08 1.72 6.40
C GLY A 21 18.77 1.44 7.15
N VAL A 22 17.62 1.91 6.67
CA VAL A 22 16.32 1.69 7.35
C VAL A 22 15.44 0.62 6.70
N LEU A 23 15.87 0.05 5.57
CA LEU A 23 15.04 -0.87 4.76
C LEU A 23 14.60 -2.11 5.52
N ASP A 24 15.48 -2.76 6.29
CA ASP A 24 15.11 -3.97 7.04
C ASP A 24 14.05 -3.67 8.11
N ASP A 25 14.22 -2.58 8.86
CA ASP A 25 13.21 -2.11 9.83
C ASP A 25 11.90 -1.73 9.13
N PHE A 26 11.98 -1.10 7.96
CA PHE A 26 10.81 -0.76 7.16
C PHE A 26 10.06 -2.01 6.70
N VAL A 27 10.76 -3.04 6.20
CA VAL A 27 10.17 -4.30 5.76
C VAL A 27 9.51 -5.03 6.94
N ALA A 28 10.18 -5.09 8.09
CA ALA A 28 9.64 -5.71 9.29
C ALA A 28 8.37 -5.01 9.78
N TRP A 29 8.39 -3.67 9.82
CA TRP A 29 7.21 -2.86 10.15
C TRP A 29 6.08 -3.04 9.12
N PHE A 30 6.41 -3.00 7.83
CA PHE A 30 5.45 -3.15 6.74
C PHE A 30 4.66 -4.46 6.89
N ALA A 31 5.37 -5.58 7.03
CA ALA A 31 4.76 -6.91 7.12
C ALA A 31 3.96 -7.11 8.42
N SER A 32 4.47 -6.63 9.56
CA SER A 32 3.86 -6.91 10.87
C SER A 32 2.77 -5.93 11.29
N ARG A 33 2.78 -4.70 10.76
CA ARG A 33 1.87 -3.61 11.17
C ARG A 33 1.03 -3.09 10.02
N LEU A 34 1.68 -2.68 8.92
CA LEU A 34 0.97 -1.99 7.83
C LEU A 34 0.05 -2.92 7.06
N VAL A 35 0.54 -4.12 6.71
CA VAL A 35 -0.24 -5.11 5.95
C VAL A 35 -1.53 -5.49 6.70
N PRO A 36 -1.50 -5.91 7.98
CA PRO A 36 -2.73 -6.20 8.74
C PRO A 36 -3.69 -5.00 8.83
N ALA A 37 -3.17 -3.79 8.99
CA ALA A 37 -4.00 -2.59 9.06
C ALA A 37 -4.72 -2.31 7.73
N ARG A 38 -4.03 -2.49 6.59
CA ARG A 38 -4.63 -2.35 5.26
C ARG A 38 -5.64 -3.46 4.98
N THR A 39 -5.28 -4.72 5.22
CA THR A 39 -6.14 -5.86 4.87
C THR A 39 -7.41 -5.94 5.72
N SER A 40 -7.33 -5.58 6.99
CA SER A 40 -8.53 -5.45 7.84
C SER A 40 -9.46 -4.30 7.41
N SER A 41 -8.96 -3.36 6.61
CA SER A 41 -9.74 -2.25 6.04
C SER A 41 -10.21 -2.51 4.60
N GLY A 42 -10.18 -3.77 4.14
CA GLY A 42 -10.71 -4.15 2.81
C GLY A 42 -9.74 -4.01 1.64
N PHE A 43 -8.47 -3.69 1.89
CA PHE A 43 -7.44 -3.67 0.84
C PHE A 43 -6.80 -5.03 0.61
N THR A 44 -6.33 -5.27 -0.61
CA THR A 44 -5.45 -6.39 -0.95
C THR A 44 -4.04 -5.88 -1.22
N ILE A 45 -3.03 -6.53 -0.67
CA ILE A 45 -1.62 -6.28 -1.02
C ILE A 45 -1.29 -7.22 -2.18
N GLU A 46 -1.11 -6.66 -3.37
CA GLU A 46 -0.88 -7.44 -4.60
C GLU A 46 0.54 -8.01 -4.65
N PHE A 47 1.51 -7.16 -4.31
CA PHE A 47 2.92 -7.52 -4.19
C PHE A 47 3.67 -6.44 -3.39
N ALA A 48 4.86 -6.80 -2.92
CA ALA A 48 5.83 -5.87 -2.36
C ALA A 48 7.26 -6.36 -2.65
N TYR A 49 8.13 -5.46 -3.07
CA TYR A 49 9.53 -5.71 -3.36
C TYR A 49 10.42 -4.68 -2.66
N ALA A 50 11.51 -5.17 -2.08
CA ALA A 50 12.59 -4.37 -1.53
C ALA A 50 13.79 -4.46 -2.47
N ASP A 51 14.19 -3.34 -3.05
CA ASP A 51 15.44 -3.23 -3.79
C ASP A 51 16.55 -2.77 -2.83
N ARG A 52 17.40 -3.72 -2.46
CA ARG A 52 18.44 -3.53 -1.46
C ARG A 52 19.66 -2.81 -2.02
N ASP A 53 19.81 -2.76 -3.34
CA ASP A 53 20.96 -2.13 -3.98
C ASP A 53 20.80 -0.61 -4.01
N VAL A 54 19.55 -0.11 -4.01
CA VAL A 54 19.22 1.33 -4.07
C VAL A 54 18.33 1.83 -2.93
N GLU A 55 18.07 1.02 -1.90
CA GLU A 55 17.24 1.38 -0.74
C GLU A 55 15.80 1.79 -1.14
N GLU A 56 15.23 1.09 -2.12
CA GLU A 56 13.87 1.35 -2.60
C GLU A 56 12.88 0.27 -2.14
N PHE A 57 11.63 0.69 -1.94
CA PHE A 57 10.53 -0.22 -1.65
C PHE A 57 9.33 0.07 -2.54
N THR A 58 8.94 -0.93 -3.34
CA THR A 58 7.84 -0.83 -4.29
C THR A 58 6.76 -1.85 -3.98
N TRP A 59 5.52 -1.40 -3.86
CA TRP A 59 4.39 -2.27 -3.57
C TRP A 59 3.11 -1.77 -4.23
N ALA A 60 2.18 -2.70 -4.45
CA ALA A 60 0.87 -2.41 -4.99
C ALA A 60 -0.21 -2.82 -3.98
N VAL A 61 -1.20 -1.95 -3.84
CA VAL A 61 -2.39 -2.18 -3.03
C VAL A 61 -3.62 -1.95 -3.88
N SER A 62 -4.61 -2.82 -3.75
CA SER A 62 -5.86 -2.73 -4.49
C SER A 62 -7.07 -2.77 -3.57
N ALA A 63 -8.20 -2.30 -4.08
CA ALA A 63 -9.51 -2.51 -3.49
C ALA A 63 -10.54 -2.74 -4.62
N PRO A 64 -11.64 -3.46 -4.35
CA PRO A 64 -12.76 -3.54 -5.28
C PRO A 64 -13.35 -2.16 -5.56
N GLY A 65 -13.91 -1.98 -6.75
CA GLY A 65 -14.50 -0.75 -7.21
C GLY A 65 -13.58 0.10 -8.07
N ASP A 66 -14.13 1.23 -8.51
CA ASP A 66 -13.44 2.23 -9.32
C ASP A 66 -12.56 3.17 -8.47
N ALA A 67 -12.00 4.19 -9.11
CA ALA A 67 -11.12 5.15 -8.46
C ALA A 67 -11.82 5.94 -7.34
N GLU A 68 -13.11 6.26 -7.48
CA GLU A 68 -13.85 6.99 -6.44
C GLU A 68 -14.05 6.11 -5.21
N ALA A 69 -14.47 4.85 -5.41
CA ALA A 69 -14.60 3.88 -4.33
C ALA A 69 -13.27 3.62 -3.61
N PHE A 70 -12.17 3.49 -4.36
CA PHE A 70 -10.84 3.33 -3.76
C PHE A 70 -10.45 4.54 -2.91
N LEU A 71 -10.65 5.76 -3.42
CA LEU A 71 -10.28 6.99 -2.71
C LEU A 71 -11.13 7.20 -1.44
N ALA A 72 -12.42 6.84 -1.48
CA ALA A 72 -13.28 6.86 -0.30
C ALA A 72 -12.77 5.88 0.77
N LEU A 73 -12.48 4.63 0.39
CA LEU A 73 -11.94 3.62 1.30
C LEU A 73 -10.56 4.04 1.85
N GLU A 74 -9.71 4.66 1.02
CA GLU A 74 -8.41 5.15 1.45
C GLU A 74 -8.55 6.30 2.46
N ALA A 75 -9.51 7.21 2.27
CA ALA A 75 -9.79 8.28 3.23
C ALA A 75 -10.25 7.72 4.58
N GLU A 76 -11.14 6.73 4.59
CA GLU A 76 -11.59 6.05 5.81
C GLU A 76 -10.42 5.35 6.53
N TYR A 77 -9.60 4.60 5.79
CA TYR A 77 -8.41 3.95 6.33
C TYR A 77 -7.43 4.97 6.93
N LEU A 78 -7.17 6.08 6.25
CA LEU A 78 -6.26 7.12 6.73
C LEU A 78 -6.72 7.74 8.05
N ALA A 79 -8.03 7.80 8.29
CA ALA A 79 -8.63 8.28 9.52
C ALA A 79 -8.79 7.20 10.62
N SER A 80 -8.49 5.93 10.31
CA SER A 80 -8.79 4.80 11.20
C SER A 80 -7.82 4.65 12.38
N GLU A 81 -8.32 4.05 13.47
CA GLU A 81 -7.47 3.64 14.61
C GLU A 81 -6.45 2.57 14.21
N ALA A 82 -6.79 1.67 13.29
CA ALA A 82 -5.86 0.67 12.77
C ALA A 82 -4.64 1.32 12.10
N ARG A 83 -4.86 2.36 11.30
CA ARG A 83 -3.80 3.17 10.69
C ARG A 83 -3.00 3.95 11.73
N ALA A 84 -3.65 4.52 12.74
CA ALA A 84 -2.97 5.22 13.82
C ALA A 84 -2.07 4.26 14.62
N ALA A 85 -2.58 3.10 15.02
CA ALA A 85 -1.86 2.07 15.77
C ALA A 85 -0.67 1.52 14.97
N ALA A 86 -0.83 1.30 13.66
CA ALA A 86 0.26 0.82 12.81
C ALA A 86 1.44 1.80 12.72
N PHE A 87 1.23 3.11 12.93
CA PHE A 87 2.27 4.14 12.83
C PHE A 87 2.69 4.71 14.19
N ALA A 88 2.06 4.29 15.28
CA ALA A 88 2.37 4.79 16.61
C ALA A 88 3.81 4.44 17.01
N GLY A 89 4.64 5.47 17.24
CA GLY A 89 6.04 5.32 17.63
C GLY A 89 7.00 5.02 16.48
N GLU A 90 6.52 4.98 15.23
CA GLU A 90 7.35 4.67 14.07
C GLU A 90 8.01 5.94 13.51
N PRO A 91 9.33 5.92 13.24
CA PRO A 91 10.02 7.05 12.64
C PRO A 91 9.61 7.24 11.17
N MET A 92 9.82 8.45 10.66
CA MET A 92 9.73 8.70 9.22
C MET A 92 10.95 8.08 8.51
N ARG A 93 10.69 7.04 7.71
CA ARG A 93 11.73 6.28 6.98
C ARG A 93 11.78 6.58 5.48
N VAL A 94 10.68 7.09 4.92
CA VAL A 94 10.54 7.36 3.47
C VAL A 94 11.05 8.77 3.18
N ALA A 95 12.05 8.88 2.30
CA ALA A 95 12.63 10.15 1.84
C ALA A 95 11.86 10.73 0.64
N VAL A 96 11.52 9.88 -0.34
CA VAL A 96 10.75 10.24 -1.53
C VAL A 96 9.62 9.24 -1.72
N SER A 97 8.45 9.72 -2.17
CA SER A 97 7.33 8.83 -2.46
C SER A 97 6.62 9.17 -3.78
N HIS A 98 6.34 8.13 -4.56
CA HIS A 98 5.51 8.18 -5.75
C HIS A 98 4.30 7.26 -5.56
N VAL A 99 3.14 7.86 -5.29
CA VAL A 99 1.87 7.16 -5.04
C VAL A 99 0.88 7.52 -6.14
N ARG A 100 0.45 6.54 -6.94
CA ARG A 100 -0.44 6.77 -8.10
C ARG A 100 -1.42 5.61 -8.25
N LEU A 101 -2.66 5.91 -8.63
CA LEU A 101 -3.53 4.91 -9.24
C LEU A 101 -2.94 4.53 -10.61
N VAL A 102 -2.98 3.25 -10.95
CA VAL A 102 -2.40 2.70 -12.18
C VAL A 102 -3.39 1.78 -12.87
N GLU A 103 -3.27 1.66 -14.20
CA GLU A 103 -4.04 0.72 -15.00
C GLU A 103 -3.26 -0.60 -15.17
N PRO A 104 -3.90 -1.77 -14.99
CA PRO A 104 -3.31 -3.03 -15.39
C PRO A 104 -3.31 -3.14 -16.93
N VAL A 105 -2.24 -3.70 -17.49
CA VAL A 105 -2.08 -3.89 -18.94
C VAL A 105 -2.03 -5.35 -19.38
N LEU A 106 -2.05 -6.30 -18.43
CA LEU A 106 -1.99 -7.75 -18.63
C LEU A 106 -2.98 -8.47 -17.71
#